data_AF-A0A537HJ76-F1
#
_entry.id   AF-A0A537HJ76-F1
#
_cell.length_a   1.000
_cell.length_b   1.000
_cell.length_c   1.000
_cell.angle_alpha   90.00
_cell.angle_beta   90.00
_cell.angle_gamma   90.00
#
_symmetry.space_group_name_H-M   'P 1'
#
loop_
_entity.id
_entity.type
_entity.pdbx_description
1 polymer ?
#
loop_
_entity_poly.entity_id
_entity_poly.type
_entity_poly.pdbx_seq_one_letter_code
_entity_poly.pdbx_strand_id
1 'polypeptide(L)' 'MAGTARFSFHAFGHPRILSTHPTTIEITRSQNLTIRGDCVIGVKSSHG' A
#
# COMPACT_ATOMS: atom_id res chain seq x y z
N MET A 1 -7.43 13.19 27.93
CA MET A 1 -7.93 11.90 27.39
C MET A 1 -7.85 11.96 25.88
N ALA A 2 -6.83 11.37 25.26
CA ALA A 2 -6.84 11.19 23.81
C ALA A 2 -7.64 9.92 23.52
N GLY A 3 -8.84 10.06 22.97
CA GLY A 3 -9.67 8.93 22.55
C GLY A 3 -8.98 8.15 21.42
N THR A 4 -9.10 6.83 21.43
CA THR A 4 -8.60 5.99 20.33
C THR A 4 -9.50 6.18 19.11
N ALA A 5 -8.95 6.69 18.01
CA ALA A 5 -9.58 6.67 16.70
C ALA A 5 -9.12 5.43 15.93
N ARG A 6 -10.07 4.68 15.34
CA ARG A 6 -9.78 3.53 14.48
C ARG A 6 -10.12 3.88 13.04
N PHE A 7 -9.21 3.56 12.13
CA PHE A 7 -9.39 3.70 10.69
C PHE A 7 -9.11 2.37 10.01
N SER A 8 -9.83 2.07 8.94
CA SER A 8 -9.69 0.83 8.18
C SER A 8 -9.96 1.09 6.70
N PHE A 9 -9.19 0.44 5.84
CA PHE A 9 -9.29 0.56 4.40
C PHE A 9 -8.99 -0.80 3.76
N HIS A 10 -9.34 -0.95 2.48
CA HIS A 10 -9.08 -2.15 1.71
C HIS A 10 -8.02 -1.84 0.66
N ALA A 11 -7.14 -2.81 0.41
CA ALA A 11 -6.18 -2.80 -0.69
C ALA A 11 -6.01 -4.25 -1.20
N PHE A 12 -5.35 -4.40 -2.34
CA PHE A 12 -5.23 -5.68 -3.02
C PHE A 12 -3.77 -5.98 -3.34
N GLY A 13 -3.43 -7.27 -3.43
CA GLY A 13 -2.15 -7.70 -3.96
C GLY A 13 -2.05 -7.45 -5.47
N HIS A 14 -0.84 -7.55 -6.01
CA HIS A 14 -0.58 -7.45 -7.43
C HIS A 14 0.65 -8.31 -7.80
N PRO A 15 0.66 -9.04 -8.93
CA PRO A 15 1.73 -9.99 -9.27
C PRO A 15 3.15 -9.38 -9.37
N ARG A 16 3.24 -8.05 -9.52
CA ARG A 16 4.51 -7.31 -9.62
C ARG A 16 4.92 -6.60 -8.33
N ILE A 17 4.31 -6.93 -7.20
CA ILE A 17 4.73 -6.45 -5.88
C ILE A 17 5.96 -7.25 -5.44
N LEU A 18 7.04 -6.53 -5.09
CA LEU A 18 8.26 -7.12 -4.52
C LEU A 18 8.34 -6.90 -3.00
N SER A 19 7.98 -5.70 -2.53
CA SER A 19 7.99 -5.34 -1.09
C SER A 19 9.35 -5.56 -0.42
N THR A 20 10.45 -5.29 -1.13
CA THR A 20 11.82 -5.53 -0.66
C THR A 20 12.51 -4.28 -0.13
N HIS A 21 11.92 -3.08 -0.29
CA HIS A 21 12.55 -1.87 0.21
C HIS A 21 12.68 -1.89 1.74
N PRO A 22 13.87 -1.67 2.31
CA PRO A 22 14.13 -2.00 3.72
C PRO A 22 13.54 -1.02 4.73
N THR A 23 13.18 0.19 4.30
CA THR A 23 12.83 1.30 5.22
C THR A 23 11.52 2.01 4.89
N THR A 24 10.84 1.63 3.80
CA THR A 24 9.61 2.30 3.37
C THR A 24 8.58 1.30 2.88
N ILE A 25 7.32 1.65 3.09
CA ILE A 25 6.18 0.94 2.54
C ILE A 25 5.26 1.94 1.82
N GLU A 26 4.63 1.50 0.74
CA GLU A 26 3.63 2.28 0.00
C GLU A 26 2.36 1.46 -0.23
N ILE A 27 1.21 2.11 -0.07
CA ILE A 27 -0.09 1.60 -0.52
C ILE A 27 -0.66 2.64 -1.48
N THR A 28 -1.03 2.23 -2.68
CA THR A 28 -1.44 3.15 -3.75
C THR A 28 -2.88 2.90 -4.22
N ARG A 29 -3.57 3.98 -4.64
CA ARG A 29 -4.86 3.88 -5.34
C ARG A 29 -4.69 3.42 -6.80
N SER A 30 -3.48 3.47 -7.35
CA SER A 30 -3.20 2.97 -8.70
C SER A 30 -3.46 1.47 -8.78
N GLN A 31 -4.05 1.03 -9.90
CA GLN A 31 -4.18 -0.39 -10.23
C GLN A 31 -2.89 -0.96 -10.84
N ASN A 32 -2.16 -0.14 -11.60
CA ASN A 32 -1.03 -0.58 -12.38
C ASN A 32 0.27 -0.21 -11.66
N LEU A 33 1.13 -1.21 -11.46
CA LEU A 33 2.50 -1.00 -11.02
C LEU A 33 3.45 -0.97 -12.19
N THR A 34 4.65 -0.42 -11.99
CA THR A 34 5.81 -0.68 -12.83
C THR A 34 6.80 -1.50 -12.02
N ILE A 35 7.79 -2.12 -12.65
CA ILE A 35 8.78 -2.97 -11.96
C ILE A 35 9.69 -2.14 -11.02
N ARG A 36 9.66 -0.79 -11.13
CA ARG A 36 10.51 0.11 -10.35
C ARG A 36 10.04 0.37 -8.90
N GLY A 37 8.82 -0.03 -8.53
CA GLY A 37 8.28 0.21 -7.18
C GLY A 37 8.48 -0.99 -6.26
N ASP A 38 9.61 -1.08 -5.57
CA ASP A 38 9.94 -2.18 -4.66
C ASP A 38 9.43 -1.96 -3.22
N CYS A 39 8.92 -0.76 -2.90
CA CYS A 39 8.30 -0.43 -1.61
C CYS A 39 6.78 -0.65 -1.55
N VAL A 40 6.12 -0.93 -2.67
CA VAL A 40 4.65 -1.08 -2.70
C VAL A 40 4.23 -2.42 -2.08
N ILE A 41 3.26 -2.39 -1.17
CA ILE A 41 2.69 -3.58 -0.51
C ILE A 41 1.20 -3.80 -0.85
N GLY A 42 0.54 -2.81 -1.46
CA GLY A 42 -0.87 -2.91 -1.85
C GLY A 42 -1.28 -1.90 -2.92
N VAL A 43 -2.18 -2.33 -3.81
CA VAL A 43 -2.75 -1.52 -4.90
C VAL A 43 -4.25 -1.36 -4.73
N LYS A 44 -4.87 -0.50 -5.55
CA LYS A 44 -6.32 -0.25 -5.55
C LYS A 44 -6.87 0.06 -4.16
N SER A 45 -6.13 0.87 -3.39
CA SER A 45 -6.57 1.28 -2.07
C SER A 45 -7.94 1.97 -2.13
N SER A 46 -8.83 1.66 -1.19
CA SER A 46 -10.13 2.33 -1.09
C SER A 46 -10.02 3.78 -0.60
N HIS A 47 -8.84 4.19 -0.12
CA HIS A 47 -8.53 5.52 0.40
C HIS A 47 -7.10 5.94 0.00
N GLY A 48 -6.83 7.24 -0.08
CA GLY A 48 -5.48 7.77 -0.34
C GLY A 48 -5.44 9.29 -0.38
#